data_AF-A0A1H0DID8-F1
#
_entry.id   AF-A0A1H0DID8-F1
#
_cell.length_a   1.000
_cell.length_b   1.000
_cell.length_c   1.000
_cell.angle_alpha   90.00
_cell.angle_beta   90.00
_cell.angle_gamma   90.00
#
_symmetry.space_group_name_H-M   'P 1'
#
loop_
_entity.id
_entity.type
_entity.pdbx_description
1 polymer ?
#
loop_
_entity_poly.entity_id
_entity_poly.type
_entity_poly.pdbx_seq_one_letter_code
_entity_poly.pdbx_strand_id
1 'polypeptide(L)' 'MVIVVKDCRECPFCTKLDDNKKLCNITFPPYREIKGNNLPSWCPLKKEQVIVRNFE' A
#
# COMPACT_ATOMS: atom_id res chain seq x y z
N MET A 1 -5.89 -0.84 16.38
CA MET A 1 -4.47 -1.12 16.06
C MET A 1 -3.96 0.00 15.16
N VAL A 2 -2.84 0.65 15.52
CA VAL A 2 -2.20 1.65 14.65
C VAL A 2 -1.02 0.99 13.97
N ILE A 3 -1.01 0.94 12.63
CA ILE A 3 0.08 0.35 11.85
C ILE A 3 0.89 1.50 11.25
N VAL A 4 2.14 1.64 11.68
CA VAL A 4 3.07 2.62 11.11
C VAL A 4 3.93 1.90 10.08
N VAL A 5 3.72 2.21 8.81
CA VAL A 5 4.41 1.55 7.68
C VAL A 5 5.51 2.47 7.17
N LYS A 6 6.75 1.97 7.11
CA LYS A 6 7.91 2.73 6.58
C LYS A 6 8.34 2.28 5.18
N ASP A 7 7.90 1.10 4.73
CA ASP A 7 8.17 0.52 3.42
C ASP A 7 6.93 -0.15 2.82
N CYS A 8 6.75 -0.08 1.50
CA CYS A 8 5.61 -0.74 0.84
C CYS A 8 5.58 -2.26 1.04
N ARG A 9 6.72 -2.92 1.28
CA ARG A 9 6.78 -4.37 1.57
C ARG A 9 6.09 -4.76 2.88
N GLU A 10 6.01 -3.82 3.82
CA GLU A 10 5.40 -3.97 5.15
C GLU A 10 3.95 -3.46 5.16
N CYS A 11 3.49 -2.89 4.05
CA CYS A 11 2.16 -2.35 3.92
C CYS A 11 1.13 -3.48 3.77
N PRO A 12 0.06 -3.53 4.59
CA PRO A 12 -0.99 -4.54 4.47
C PRO A 12 -1.79 -4.43 3.16
N PHE A 13 -1.68 -3.29 2.46
CA PHE A 13 -2.36 -3.04 1.18
C PHE A 13 -1.49 -3.28 -0.05
N CYS A 14 -0.26 -3.77 0.14
CA CYS A 14 0.64 -4.12 -0.96
C CYS A 14 0.39 -5.56 -1.40
N THR A 15 -0.24 -5.72 -2.56
CA THR A 15 -0.41 -7.02 -3.23
C THR A 15 0.90 -7.38 -3.93
N LYS A 16 1.45 -8.57 -3.66
CA LYS A 16 2.64 -9.13 -4.33
C LYS A 16 2.17 -10.17 -5.35
N LEU A 17 2.54 -10.00 -6.62
CA LEU A 17 2.27 -10.94 -7.71
C LEU A 17 3.55 -11.71 -8.07
N ASP A 18 3.40 -12.90 -8.67
CA ASP A 18 4.50 -13.84 -8.97
C ASP A 18 5.63 -13.24 -9.84
N ASP A 19 5.33 -12.28 -10.71
CA ASP A 19 6.29 -11.58 -11.59
C ASP A 19 7.09 -10.47 -10.90
N ASN A 20 7.29 -10.52 -9.57
CA ASN A 20 7.90 -9.43 -8.78
C ASN A 20 7.13 -8.10 -8.84
N LYS A 21 5.92 -8.10 -9.41
CA LYS A 21 5.05 -6.92 -9.49
C LYS A 21 4.38 -6.70 -8.15
N LYS A 22 4.34 -5.43 -7.73
CA LYS A 22 3.69 -5.01 -6.50
C LYS A 22 2.61 -4.01 -6.85
N LEU A 23 1.40 -4.25 -6.39
CA LEU A 23 0.25 -3.38 -6.65
C LEU A 23 -0.28 -2.81 -5.35
N CYS A 24 -0.65 -1.53 -5.37
CA CYS A 24 -1.29 -0.88 -4.24
C CYS A 24 -2.81 -0.93 -4.38
N ASN A 25 -3.51 -1.50 -3.39
CA ASN A 25 -4.97 -1.67 -3.46
C ASN A 25 -5.76 -0.44 -2.99
N ILE A 26 -5.11 0.52 -2.32
CA ILE A 26 -5.77 1.71 -1.75
C ILE A 26 -5.60 2.98 -2.58
N THR A 27 -4.93 2.90 -3.73
CA THR A 27 -4.77 4.05 -4.63
C THR A 27 -6.01 4.28 -5.49
N PHE A 28 -6.11 5.47 -6.05
CA PHE A 28 -7.02 5.75 -7.16
C PHE A 28 -6.20 6.15 -8.41
N PRO A 29 -6.28 5.40 -9.53
CA PRO A 29 -7.02 4.14 -9.71
C PRO A 29 -6.46 2.99 -8.83
N PRO A 30 -7.29 1.98 -8.50
CA PRO A 30 -6.86 0.83 -7.71
C PRO A 30 -5.83 -0.01 -8.48
N TYR A 31 -5.04 -0.79 -7.74
CA TYR A 31 -4.00 -1.67 -8.28
C TYR A 31 -2.89 -0.93 -9.02
N ARG A 32 -2.52 0.27 -8.55
CA ARG A 32 -1.40 1.02 -9.13
C ARG A 32 -0.08 0.30 -8.87
N GLU A 33 0.74 0.17 -9.90
CA GLU A 33 2.04 -0.50 -9.81
C GLU A 33 3.05 0.29 -8.95
N ILE A 34 3.67 -0.40 -7.99
CA ILE A 34 4.73 0.10 -7.12
C ILE A 34 6.08 -0.28 -7.73
N LYS A 35 6.78 0.70 -8.26
CA LYS A 35 8.16 0.55 -8.75
C LYS A 35 9.13 0.76 -7.60
N GLY A 36 9.45 -0.30 -6.87
CA GLY A 36 10.44 -0.30 -5.78
C GLY A 36 9.87 -0.74 -4.43
N ASN A 37 10.46 -0.20 -3.35
CA ASN A 37 10.14 -0.55 -1.95
C ASN A 37 9.78 0.70 -1.13
N ASN A 38 10.41 1.83 -1.44
CA ASN A 38 10.10 3.11 -0.83
C ASN A 38 8.67 3.54 -1.12
N LEU A 39 8.06 4.27 -0.17
CA LEU A 39 6.72 4.84 -0.37
C LEU A 39 6.71 5.79 -1.58
N PRO A 40 5.91 5.49 -2.62
CA PRO A 40 5.78 6.37 -3.80
C PRO A 40 5.25 7.75 -3.43
N SER A 41 5.54 8.77 -4.25
CA SER A 41 5.01 10.14 -4.06
C SER A 41 3.48 10.21 -4.14
N TRP A 42 2.87 9.30 -4.89
CA TRP A 42 1.42 9.19 -5.04
C TRP A 42 0.75 8.36 -3.95
N CYS A 43 1.51 7.78 -3.01
CA CYS A 43 0.93 6.94 -1.96
C CYS A 43 -0.05 7.74 -1.10
N PRO A 44 -1.32 7.32 -0.96
CA PRO A 44 -2.31 8.04 -0.16
C PRO A 44 -1.88 8.15 1.31
N LEU A 45 -1.24 7.11 1.86
CA LEU A 45 -0.74 7.08 3.24
C LEU A 45 0.33 8.13 3.58
N LYS A 46 0.90 8.83 2.58
CA LYS A 46 1.78 9.98 2.83
C LYS A 46 1.02 11.27 3.17
N LYS A 47 -0.26 11.36 2.79
CA LYS A 47 -1.07 12.57 2.93
C LYS A 47 -2.19 12.40 3.94
N GLU A 48 -2.73 11.20 4.06
CA GLU A 48 -3.91 10.92 4.87
C GLU A 48 -3.79 9.60 5.62
N GLN A 49 -4.57 9.48 6.70
CA GLN A 49 -4.72 8.24 7.45
C GLN A 49 -5.88 7.44 6.87
N VAL A 50 -5.69 6.13 6.71
CA VAL A 50 -6.75 5.22 6.23
C VAL A 50 -7.25 4.39 7.41
N ILE A 51 -8.57 4.44 7.62
CA ILE A 51 -9.24 3.61 8.63
C ILE A 51 -9.58 2.27 7.99
N VAL A 52 -9.00 1.19 8.50
CA VAL A 52 -9.33 -0.19 8.10
C VAL A 52 -10.29 -0.77 9.10
N ARG A 53 -11.41 -1.30 8.60
CA ARG A 53 -12.33 -2.12 9.40
C ARG A 53 -11.99 -3.58 9.17
N ASN A 54 -11.69 -4.30 10.25
CA ASN A 54 -11.61 -5.75 10.23
C ASN A 54 -13.02 -6.30 10.50
N PHE A 55 -13.53 -7.12 9.60
CA PHE A 55 -14.81 -7.82 9.76
C PHE A 55 -14.49 -9.29 10.05
N GLU A 56 -13.85 -9.53 11.19
CA GLU A 56 -13.76 -10.88 11.77
C GLU A 56 -15.13 -11.34 12.24
#